data_AF-F6Q6C9-F1
#
_entry.id   AF-F6Q6C9-F1
#
_cell.length_a   1.000
_cell.length_b   1.000
_cell.length_c   1.000
_cell.angle_alpha   90.00
_cell.angle_beta   90.00
_cell.angle_gamma   90.00
#
_symmetry.space_group_name_H-M   'P 1'
#
loop_
_entity.id
_entity.type
_entity.pdbx_description
1 polymer ?
#
loop_
_entity_poly.entity_id
_entity_poly.type
_entity_poly.pdbx_seq_one_letter_code
_entity_poly.pdbx_strand_id
1 'polypeptide(L)'
;MTLATAHNGTFWKHLRTVMLATVLLFISGVLSYISFFTMSSTFWVFIIAYNYVNTFSLMLGSMSIYLVLMIDYHTLRGWQSLDDVMFYIRGACRAVEFIVTLCMCGYIMMTFYMEMTSAAGIVMLAAYTYYCIVQRGGKGWKIWMMRRQASCKVQSLPRATKEDLRNKSDLCPICYQMMESEVRVMHCKHYFHENCLKKWFYIQDKCPLCYAQFQSVAF
;
A
#
# COMPACT_ATOMS: atom_id res chain seq x y z
N MET A 1 2.02 -11.51 -6.58
CA MET A 1 0.73 -12.09 -7.01
C MET A 1 0.54 -11.72 -8.46
N THR A 2 0.64 -12.72 -9.33
CA THR A 2 0.50 -12.65 -10.78
C THR A 2 -0.94 -12.29 -11.15
N LEU A 3 -1.20 -11.05 -11.57
CA LEU A 3 -2.50 -10.59 -12.07
C LEU A 3 -2.60 -10.70 -13.60
N ALA A 4 -2.08 -11.79 -14.15
CA ALA A 4 -2.39 -12.21 -15.51
C ALA A 4 -3.06 -13.58 -15.39
N THR A 5 -4.40 -13.62 -15.30
CA THR A 5 -5.30 -14.71 -15.73
C THR A 5 -6.69 -14.60 -15.06
N ALA A 6 -7.62 -13.93 -15.74
CA ALA A 6 -9.02 -14.34 -15.84
C ALA A 6 -9.71 -13.45 -16.89
N HIS A 7 -9.44 -13.71 -18.16
CA HIS A 7 -10.26 -13.24 -19.28
C HIS A 7 -11.60 -13.99 -19.27
N ASN A 8 -12.39 -13.82 -18.21
CA ASN A 8 -13.73 -14.39 -18.07
C ASN A 8 -14.63 -13.36 -17.38
N GLY A 9 -14.97 -12.33 -18.16
CA GLY A 9 -15.84 -11.23 -17.79
C GLY A 9 -17.30 -11.63 -17.69
N THR A 10 -17.66 -12.45 -16.70
CA THR A 10 -19.05 -12.46 -16.27
C THR A 10 -19.26 -11.16 -15.49
N PHE A 11 -19.75 -10.12 -16.16
CA PHE A 11 -20.15 -8.83 -15.59
C PHE A 11 -20.86 -8.97 -14.23
N TRP A 12 -21.68 -10.01 -14.10
CA TRP A 12 -22.34 -10.43 -12.86
C TRP A 12 -21.42 -10.63 -11.63
N LYS A 13 -20.20 -11.13 -11.80
CA LYS A 13 -19.24 -11.29 -10.71
C LYS A 13 -18.69 -9.95 -10.22
N HIS A 14 -18.45 -9.02 -11.15
CA HIS A 14 -18.04 -7.65 -10.84
C HIS A 14 -19.17 -6.91 -10.13
N LEU A 15 -20.40 -7.00 -10.66
CA LEU A 15 -21.59 -6.40 -10.08
C LEU A 15 -21.84 -6.89 -8.64
N ARG A 16 -21.77 -8.20 -8.40
CA ARG A 16 -21.96 -8.78 -7.06
C ARG A 16 -20.95 -8.24 -6.05
N THR A 17 -19.68 -8.13 -6.45
CA THR A 17 -18.60 -7.70 -5.56
C THR A 17 -18.72 -6.21 -5.21
N VAL A 18 -19.01 -5.36 -6.21
CA VAL A 18 -19.22 -3.91 -6.01
C VAL A 18 -20.47 -3.65 -5.18
N MET A 19 -21.55 -4.38 -5.43
CA MET A 19 -22.81 -4.23 -4.69
C MET A 19 -22.63 -4.56 -3.21
N LEU A 20 -22.01 -5.70 -2.89
CA LEU A 20 -21.73 -6.08 -1.50
C LEU A 20 -20.87 -5.04 -0.78
N ALA A 21 -19.82 -4.54 -1.44
CA ALA A 21 -18.95 -3.56 -0.84
C ALA A 21 -19.60 -2.18 -0.67
N THR A 22 -20.46 -1.78 -1.61
CA THR A 22 -21.21 -0.52 -1.52
C THR A 22 -22.22 -0.58 -0.36
N VAL A 23 -22.92 -1.70 -0.20
CA VAL A 23 -23.84 -1.92 0.92
C VAL A 23 -23.09 -1.90 2.26
N LEU A 24 -21.94 -2.60 2.35
CA LEU A 24 -21.11 -2.59 3.56
C LEU A 24 -20.58 -1.20 3.90
N LEU A 25 -20.16 -0.43 2.88
CA LEU A 25 -19.70 0.95 3.05
C LEU A 25 -20.84 1.85 3.55
N PHE A 26 -22.02 1.72 2.97
CA PHE A 26 -23.20 2.49 3.39
C PHE A 26 -23.60 2.17 4.83
N ILE A 27 -23.72 0.90 5.19
CA ILE A 27 -24.06 0.46 6.55
C ILE A 27 -23.01 0.96 7.55
N SER A 28 -21.72 0.78 7.25
CA SER A 28 -20.64 1.23 8.13
C SER A 28 -20.64 2.74 8.32
N GLY A 29 -20.94 3.51 7.27
CA GLY A 29 -21.05 4.96 7.32
C GLY A 29 -22.23 5.43 8.18
N VAL A 30 -23.40 4.83 7.99
CA VAL A 30 -24.61 5.14 8.78
C VAL A 30 -24.40 4.80 10.25
N LEU A 31 -23.84 3.62 10.56
CA LEU A 31 -23.54 3.22 11.94
C LEU A 31 -22.51 4.12 12.61
N SER A 32 -21.47 4.54 11.88
CA SER A 32 -20.49 5.52 12.36
C SER A 32 -21.16 6.86 12.70
N TYR A 33 -22.03 7.35 11.82
CA TYR A 33 -22.78 8.59 12.03
C TYR A 33 -23.72 8.50 13.25
N ILE A 34 -24.53 7.45 13.34
CA ILE A 34 -25.43 7.24 14.49
C ILE A 34 -24.64 7.18 15.80
N SER A 35 -23.49 6.49 15.81
CA SER A 35 -22.62 6.38 16.99
C SER A 35 -22.08 7.73 17.45
N PHE A 36 -21.86 8.68 16.52
CA PHE A 36 -21.37 10.02 16.84
C PHE A 36 -22.46 10.94 17.40
N PHE A 37 -23.71 10.82 16.90
CA PHE A 37 -24.79 11.78 17.22
C PHE A 37 -25.75 11.32 18.32
N THR A 38 -25.89 10.02 18.58
CA THR A 38 -27.05 9.49 19.33
C THR A 38 -26.74 9.12 20.78
N MET A 39 -25.47 8.99 21.17
CA MET A 39 -25.12 8.30 22.41
C MET A 39 -24.32 9.19 23.37
N SER A 40 -24.72 9.18 24.65
CA SER A 40 -24.01 9.78 25.78
C SER A 40 -22.52 9.41 25.77
N SER A 41 -21.66 10.35 26.20
CA SER A 41 -20.19 10.26 26.24
C SER A 41 -19.65 9.13 27.15
N THR A 42 -19.90 7.88 26.78
CA THR A 42 -19.39 6.69 27.44
C THR A 42 -18.23 6.12 26.65
N PHE A 43 -17.22 5.63 27.36
CA PHE A 43 -16.01 5.01 26.79
C PHE A 43 -16.31 3.95 25.72
N TRP A 44 -17.31 3.09 25.94
CA TRP A 44 -17.68 2.00 25.04
C TRP A 44 -18.19 2.48 23.67
N VAL A 45 -18.93 3.58 23.63
CA VAL A 45 -19.45 4.16 22.39
C VAL A 45 -18.31 4.65 21.50
N PHE A 46 -17.25 5.22 22.10
CA PHE A 46 -16.07 5.65 21.34
C PHE A 46 -15.29 4.48 20.74
N ILE A 47 -15.18 3.35 21.44
CA ILE A 47 -14.56 2.13 20.90
C ILE A 47 -15.36 1.61 19.70
N ILE A 48 -16.68 1.57 19.83
CA ILE A 48 -17.59 1.11 18.78
C ILE A 48 -17.51 2.06 17.56
N ALA A 49 -17.57 3.37 17.78
CA ALA A 49 -17.43 4.37 16.74
C ALA A 49 -16.07 4.25 16.01
N TYR A 50 -14.97 4.09 16.75
CA TYR A 50 -13.65 3.83 16.18
C TYR A 50 -13.64 2.60 15.27
N ASN A 51 -14.28 1.50 15.69
CA ASN A 51 -14.35 0.27 14.90
C ASN A 51 -15.09 0.48 13.57
N TYR A 52 -16.19 1.23 13.58
CA TYR A 52 -16.92 1.57 12.36
C TYR A 52 -16.14 2.50 11.44
N VAL A 53 -15.47 3.53 11.97
CA VAL A 53 -14.61 4.43 11.18
C VAL A 53 -13.45 3.66 10.54
N ASN A 54 -12.83 2.74 11.29
CA ASN A 54 -11.75 1.92 10.78
C ASN A 54 -12.23 0.97 9.65
N THR A 55 -13.37 0.33 9.85
CA THR A 55 -13.99 -0.56 8.86
C THR A 55 -14.38 0.21 7.60
N PHE A 56 -14.98 1.39 7.75
CA PHE A 56 -15.31 2.28 6.64
C PHE A 56 -14.07 2.67 5.83
N SER A 57 -13.00 3.10 6.51
CA SER A 57 -11.73 3.47 5.86
C SER A 57 -11.12 2.31 5.07
N LEU A 58 -11.18 1.09 5.60
CA LEU A 58 -10.71 -0.11 4.91
C LEU A 58 -11.55 -0.44 3.67
N MET A 59 -12.88 -0.38 3.78
CA MET A 59 -13.79 -0.64 2.66
C MET A 59 -13.58 0.39 1.54
N LEU A 60 -13.47 1.67 1.89
CA LEU A 60 -13.19 2.74 0.93
C LEU A 60 -11.84 2.54 0.21
N GLY A 61 -10.80 2.10 0.92
CA GLY A 61 -9.51 1.75 0.33
C GLY A 61 -9.61 0.59 -0.65
N SER A 62 -10.36 -0.46 -0.31
CA SER A 62 -10.59 -1.61 -1.19
C SER A 62 -11.35 -1.23 -2.46
N MET A 63 -12.34 -0.36 -2.35
CA MET A 63 -13.11 0.17 -3.48
C MET A 63 -12.24 1.05 -4.38
N SER A 64 -11.42 1.93 -3.80
CA SER A 64 -10.48 2.76 -4.57
C SER A 64 -9.51 1.91 -5.40
N ILE A 65 -8.96 0.85 -4.82
CA ILE A 65 -8.08 -0.08 -5.55
C ILE A 65 -8.85 -0.79 -6.66
N TYR A 66 -10.06 -1.27 -6.38
CA TYR A 66 -10.90 -1.91 -7.38
C TYR A 66 -11.21 -0.99 -8.56
N LEU A 67 -11.55 0.27 -8.31
CA LEU A 67 -11.79 1.27 -9.36
C LEU A 67 -10.54 1.48 -10.23
N VAL A 68 -9.36 1.61 -9.63
CA VAL A 68 -8.10 1.73 -10.39
C VAL A 68 -7.85 0.50 -11.26
N LEU A 69 -8.09 -0.70 -10.73
CA LEU A 69 -7.95 -1.95 -11.49
C LEU A 69 -8.98 -2.05 -12.63
N MET A 70 -10.21 -1.58 -12.42
CA MET A 70 -11.23 -1.52 -13.47
C MET A 70 -10.86 -0.51 -14.56
N ILE A 71 -10.31 0.65 -14.18
CA ILE A 71 -9.81 1.65 -15.14
C ILE A 71 -8.67 1.06 -15.98
N ASP A 72 -7.73 0.35 -15.36
CA ASP A 72 -6.65 -0.34 -16.08
C ASP A 72 -7.17 -1.44 -17.00
N TYR A 73 -8.15 -2.22 -16.54
CA TYR A 73 -8.81 -3.22 -17.39
C TYR A 73 -9.44 -2.61 -18.64
N HIS A 74 -10.09 -1.44 -18.51
CA HIS A 74 -10.66 -0.73 -19.66
C HIS A 74 -9.59 -0.03 -20.51
N THR A 75 -8.41 0.24 -19.96
CA THR A 75 -7.31 0.89 -20.66
C THR A 75 -6.45 -0.15 -21.36
N LEU A 76 -6.71 -0.42 -22.65
CA LEU A 76 -5.98 -1.42 -23.46
C LEU A 76 -4.45 -1.24 -23.53
N ARG A 77 -3.89 -0.13 -23.04
CA ARG A 77 -2.45 0.20 -23.15
C ARG A 77 -1.57 -0.25 -21.97
N GLY A 78 -2.12 -0.78 -20.89
CA GLY A 78 -1.34 -1.24 -19.73
C GLY A 78 -0.63 -0.09 -18.99
N TRP A 79 -1.16 0.32 -17.85
CA TRP A 79 -0.68 1.51 -17.16
C TRP A 79 0.63 1.24 -16.38
N GLN A 80 1.77 1.71 -16.90
CA GLN A 80 3.09 1.44 -16.31
C GLN A 80 3.25 1.86 -14.83
N SER A 81 2.52 2.90 -14.40
CA SER A 81 2.54 3.44 -13.03
C SER A 81 1.39 2.96 -12.13
N LEU A 82 0.60 1.97 -12.54
CA LEU A 82 -0.49 1.41 -11.75
C LEU A 82 -0.07 1.04 -10.32
N ASP A 83 1.06 0.35 -10.18
CA ASP A 83 1.58 -0.10 -8.88
C ASP A 83 1.96 1.06 -7.96
N ASP A 84 2.42 2.19 -8.53
CA ASP A 84 2.70 3.40 -7.75
C ASP A 84 1.41 4.01 -7.23
N VAL A 85 0.38 4.14 -8.08
CA VAL A 85 -0.95 4.63 -7.66
C VAL A 85 -1.56 3.73 -6.58
N MET A 86 -1.55 2.40 -6.80
CA MET A 86 -2.03 1.42 -5.81
C MET A 86 -1.27 1.52 -4.49
N PHE A 87 0.03 1.76 -4.53
CA PHE A 87 0.83 1.99 -3.33
C PHE A 87 0.42 3.27 -2.60
N TYR A 88 0.22 4.39 -3.31
CA TYR A 88 -0.22 5.64 -2.68
C TYR A 88 -1.60 5.50 -2.04
N ILE A 89 -2.56 4.83 -2.71
CA ILE A 89 -3.88 4.56 -2.15
C ILE A 89 -3.76 3.70 -0.87
N ARG A 90 -3.00 2.59 -0.93
CA ARG A 90 -2.79 1.73 0.25
C ARG A 90 -2.09 2.49 1.38
N GLY A 91 -1.08 3.29 1.05
CA GLY A 91 -0.35 4.11 2.01
C GLY A 91 -1.25 5.15 2.68
N ALA A 92 -2.07 5.85 1.92
CA ALA A 92 -3.05 6.80 2.43
C ALA A 92 -4.07 6.12 3.36
N CYS A 93 -4.63 4.98 2.96
CA CYS A 93 -5.57 4.22 3.80
C CYS A 93 -4.91 3.78 5.13
N ARG A 94 -3.67 3.29 5.09
CA ARG A 94 -2.90 2.92 6.29
C ARG A 94 -2.56 4.12 7.16
N ALA A 95 -2.29 5.27 6.56
CA ALA A 95 -2.04 6.51 7.29
C ALA A 95 -3.31 6.98 8.03
N VAL A 96 -4.46 6.95 7.36
CA VAL A 96 -5.77 7.26 7.97
C VAL A 96 -6.07 6.30 9.12
N GLU A 97 -5.91 4.99 8.92
CA GLU A 97 -6.06 3.97 9.97
C GLU A 97 -5.17 4.26 11.20
N PHE A 98 -3.91 4.64 10.95
CA PHE A 98 -2.97 4.98 12.01
C PHE A 98 -3.35 6.27 12.75
N ILE A 99 -3.79 7.32 12.03
CA ILE A 99 -4.25 8.59 12.62
C ILE A 99 -5.48 8.34 13.50
N VAL A 100 -6.47 7.60 13.01
CA VAL A 100 -7.68 7.24 13.77
C VAL A 100 -7.34 6.45 15.03
N THR A 101 -6.37 5.53 14.93
CA THR A 101 -5.83 4.80 16.09
C THR A 101 -5.19 5.74 17.11
N LEU A 102 -4.37 6.69 16.66
CA LEU A 102 -3.67 7.64 17.52
C LEU A 102 -4.65 8.57 18.25
N CYS A 103 -5.67 9.07 17.55
CA CYS A 103 -6.75 9.86 18.15
C CYS A 103 -7.50 9.05 19.22
N MET A 104 -7.82 7.79 18.94
CA MET A 104 -8.49 6.89 19.89
C MET A 104 -7.63 6.62 21.13
N CYS A 105 -6.34 6.28 20.96
CA CYS A 105 -5.42 6.11 22.09
C CYS A 105 -5.28 7.39 22.93
N GLY A 106 -5.20 8.56 22.28
CA GLY A 106 -5.13 9.86 22.96
C GLY A 106 -6.38 10.15 23.78
N TYR A 107 -7.56 9.87 23.25
CA TYR A 107 -8.82 10.01 23.98
C TYR A 107 -8.89 9.07 25.19
N ILE A 108 -8.54 7.78 25.01
CA ILE A 108 -8.48 6.82 26.12
C ILE A 108 -7.52 7.31 27.20
N MET A 109 -6.36 7.82 26.81
CA MET A 109 -5.39 8.35 27.77
C MET A 109 -5.92 9.54 28.55
N MET A 110 -6.66 10.45 27.90
CA MET A 110 -7.29 11.59 28.55
C MET A 110 -8.40 11.16 29.53
N THR A 111 -9.28 10.23 29.15
CA THR A 111 -10.34 9.74 30.05
C THR A 111 -9.75 9.01 31.26
N PHE A 112 -8.73 8.17 31.03
CA PHE A 112 -8.05 7.47 32.12
C PHE A 112 -7.34 8.45 33.06
N TYR A 113 -6.68 9.50 32.56
CA TYR A 113 -6.00 10.50 33.39
C TYR A 113 -6.96 11.23 34.36
N MET A 114 -8.19 11.52 33.91
CA MET A 114 -9.19 12.23 34.72
C MET A 114 -9.80 11.36 35.83
N GLU A 115 -9.83 10.03 35.69
CA GLU A 115 -10.54 9.11 36.59
C GLU A 115 -9.63 8.32 37.56
N MET A 116 -8.31 8.55 37.57
CA MET A 116 -7.34 7.60 38.18
C MET A 116 -7.57 7.25 39.66
N THR A 117 -7.73 5.93 39.92
CA THR A 117 -7.63 5.29 41.25
C THR A 117 -6.80 3.98 41.28
N SER A 118 -6.30 3.43 40.16
CA SER A 118 -5.54 2.15 40.17
C SER A 118 -4.33 2.08 39.22
N ALA A 119 -3.18 1.63 39.73
CA ALA A 119 -1.92 1.51 38.98
C ALA A 119 -1.96 0.47 37.84
N ALA A 120 -2.77 -0.57 37.98
CA ALA A 120 -2.91 -1.63 36.97
C ALA A 120 -3.51 -1.11 35.64
N GLY A 121 -4.44 -0.15 35.71
CA GLY A 121 -5.03 0.49 34.52
C GLY A 121 -4.01 1.29 33.71
N ILE A 122 -3.10 2.00 34.40
CA ILE A 122 -2.01 2.76 33.77
C ILE A 122 -1.08 1.82 32.99
N VAL A 123 -0.68 0.70 33.59
CA VAL A 123 0.23 -0.27 32.97
C VAL A 123 -0.41 -0.93 31.74
N MET A 124 -1.67 -1.35 31.85
CA MET A 124 -2.41 -1.93 30.72
C MET A 124 -2.57 -0.95 29.56
N LEU A 125 -2.87 0.32 29.87
CA LEU A 125 -2.99 1.37 28.86
C LEU A 125 -1.66 1.69 28.18
N ALA A 126 -0.57 1.77 28.95
CA ALA A 126 0.77 1.98 28.40
C ALA A 126 1.18 0.84 27.47
N ALA A 127 0.92 -0.41 27.86
CA ALA A 127 1.18 -1.58 27.03
C ALA A 127 0.33 -1.58 25.74
N TYR A 128 -0.97 -1.27 25.84
CA TYR A 128 -1.86 -1.19 24.68
C TYR A 128 -1.44 -0.10 23.69
N THR A 129 -1.08 1.09 24.20
CA THR A 129 -0.63 2.23 23.39
C THR A 129 0.70 1.92 22.72
N TYR A 130 1.65 1.36 23.47
CA TYR A 130 2.94 0.91 22.94
C TYR A 130 2.75 -0.11 21.81
N TYR A 131 1.96 -1.17 22.05
CA TYR A 131 1.72 -2.21 21.06
C TYR A 131 1.03 -1.65 19.81
N CYS A 132 -0.03 -0.84 19.98
CA CYS A 132 -0.79 -0.28 18.88
C CYS A 132 0.05 0.67 18.03
N ILE A 133 0.84 1.56 18.64
CA ILE A 133 1.61 2.56 17.89
C ILE A 133 2.86 1.92 17.28
N VAL A 134 3.64 1.17 18.05
CA VAL A 134 4.93 0.64 17.60
C VAL A 134 4.75 -0.46 16.57
N GLN A 135 3.82 -1.41 16.77
CA GLN A 135 3.64 -2.48 15.79
C GLN A 135 2.96 -1.99 14.51
N ARG A 136 1.94 -1.11 14.61
CA ARG A 136 1.24 -0.60 13.42
C ARG A 136 2.14 0.36 12.64
N GLY A 137 2.82 1.27 13.33
CA GLY A 137 3.78 2.20 12.74
C GLY A 137 4.99 1.48 12.13
N GLY A 138 5.55 0.50 12.84
CA GLY A 138 6.70 -0.28 12.38
C GLY A 138 6.44 -1.07 11.09
N LYS A 139 5.23 -1.63 10.93
CA LYS A 139 4.82 -2.30 9.68
C LYS A 139 4.80 -1.31 8.50
N GLY A 140 4.22 -0.13 8.69
CA GLY A 140 4.21 0.92 7.67
C GLY A 140 5.61 1.41 7.32
N TRP A 141 6.44 1.64 8.34
CA TRP A 141 7.82 2.08 8.20
C TRP A 141 8.68 1.10 7.40
N LYS A 142 8.56 -0.19 7.70
CA LYS A 142 9.29 -1.24 6.97
C LYS A 142 8.92 -1.26 5.48
N ILE A 143 7.64 -1.15 5.14
CA ILE A 143 7.17 -1.12 3.75
C ILE A 143 7.72 0.11 3.01
N TRP A 144 7.65 1.28 3.64
CA TRP A 144 8.16 2.52 3.06
C TRP A 144 9.66 2.47 2.85
N MET A 145 10.42 1.99 3.84
CA MET A 145 11.87 1.86 3.78
C MET A 145 12.30 0.89 2.68
N MET A 146 11.67 -0.29 2.56
CA MET A 146 11.97 -1.25 1.49
C MET A 146 11.77 -0.64 0.10
N ARG A 147 10.69 0.12 -0.10
CA ARG A 147 10.41 0.79 -1.38
C ARG A 147 11.41 1.90 -1.68
N ARG A 148 11.81 2.67 -0.65
CA ARG A 148 12.82 3.70 -0.80
C ARG A 148 14.19 3.10 -1.13
N GLN A 149 14.58 2.00 -0.46
CA GLN A 149 15.80 1.27 -0.78
C GLN A 149 15.80 0.74 -2.22
N ALA A 150 14.70 0.12 -2.67
CA ALA A 150 14.57 -0.33 -4.06
C ALA A 150 14.72 0.84 -5.05
N SER A 151 14.12 2.00 -4.74
CA SER A 151 14.25 3.21 -5.58
C SER A 151 15.68 3.73 -5.63
N CYS A 152 16.36 3.84 -4.49
CA CYS A 152 17.74 4.29 -4.41
C CYS A 152 18.70 3.34 -5.16
N LYS A 153 18.49 2.02 -5.04
CA LYS A 153 19.27 1.00 -5.76
C LYS A 153 19.13 1.13 -7.28
N VAL A 154 17.92 1.39 -7.78
CA VAL A 154 17.73 1.59 -9.22
C VAL A 154 18.32 2.93 -9.69
N GLN A 155 18.21 3.97 -8.87
CA GLN A 155 18.76 5.29 -9.19
C GLN A 155 20.29 5.29 -9.25
N SER A 156 20.97 4.44 -8.46
CA SER A 156 22.43 4.31 -8.51
C SER A 156 22.94 3.50 -9.69
N LEU A 157 22.07 2.90 -10.50
CA LEU A 157 22.45 2.22 -11.74
C LEU A 157 22.52 3.21 -12.91
N PRO A 158 23.48 3.04 -13.83
CA PRO A 158 23.61 3.87 -15.01
C PRO A 158 22.38 3.72 -15.92
N ARG A 159 21.98 4.82 -16.56
CA ARG A 159 20.96 4.82 -17.61
C ARG A 159 21.58 4.36 -18.92
N ALA A 160 20.85 3.54 -19.67
CA ALA A 160 21.29 3.11 -20.99
C ALA A 160 21.37 4.31 -21.96
N THR A 161 22.42 4.37 -22.77
CA THR A 161 22.54 5.38 -23.84
C THR A 161 21.57 5.07 -24.97
N LYS A 162 21.18 6.10 -25.75
CA LYS A 162 20.29 5.91 -26.91
C LYS A 162 20.91 4.99 -27.97
N GLU A 163 22.23 4.95 -28.07
CA GLU A 163 22.96 4.04 -28.96
C GLU A 163 22.85 2.58 -28.52
N ASP A 164 22.97 2.31 -27.21
CA ASP A 164 22.75 0.98 -26.64
C ASP A 164 21.33 0.47 -26.94
N LEU A 165 20.32 1.34 -26.79
CA LEU A 165 18.92 1.00 -27.06
C LEU A 165 18.64 0.75 -28.55
N ARG A 166 19.33 1.44 -29.46
CA ARG A 166 19.20 1.23 -30.91
C ARG A 166 19.88 -0.06 -31.38
N ASN A 167 21.01 -0.43 -30.77
CA ASN A 167 21.78 -1.62 -31.16
C ASN A 167 21.29 -2.91 -30.49
N LYS A 168 20.69 -2.82 -29.29
CA LYS A 168 20.20 -3.95 -28.49
C LYS A 168 18.69 -3.89 -28.29
N SER A 169 17.94 -3.64 -29.37
CA SER A 169 16.48 -3.45 -29.37
C SER A 169 15.71 -4.70 -28.91
N ASP A 170 15.81 -5.00 -27.62
CA ASP A 170 15.25 -6.18 -26.98
C ASP A 170 13.98 -5.84 -26.18
N LEU A 171 13.17 -6.86 -25.95
CA LEU A 171 12.05 -6.82 -25.00
C LEU A 171 12.60 -6.89 -23.57
N CYS A 172 12.04 -6.10 -22.65
CA CYS A 172 12.41 -6.22 -21.23
C CYS A 172 11.99 -7.61 -20.72
N PRO A 173 12.91 -8.43 -20.18
CA PRO A 173 12.59 -9.81 -19.79
C PRO A 173 11.68 -9.92 -18.55
N ILE A 174 11.37 -8.81 -17.88
CA ILE A 174 10.44 -8.76 -16.75
C ILE A 174 8.99 -8.55 -17.24
N CYS A 175 8.75 -7.59 -18.15
CA CYS A 175 7.40 -7.22 -18.60
C CYS A 175 7.10 -7.59 -20.06
N TYR A 176 8.09 -8.09 -20.81
CA TYR A 176 8.02 -8.44 -22.23
C TYR A 176 7.57 -7.29 -23.15
N GLN A 177 7.82 -6.04 -22.74
CA GLN A 177 7.55 -4.84 -23.54
C GLN A 177 8.86 -4.24 -24.10
N MET A 178 8.76 -3.49 -25.20
CA MET A 178 9.92 -2.86 -25.85
C MET A 178 10.64 -1.85 -24.93
N MET A 179 11.97 -1.88 -24.97
CA MET A 179 12.85 -1.01 -24.19
C MET A 179 13.10 0.34 -24.89
N GLU A 180 12.05 1.16 -25.04
CA GLU A 180 12.12 2.44 -25.77
C GLU A 180 12.64 3.61 -24.91
N SER A 181 12.37 3.62 -23.60
CA SER A 181 12.75 4.70 -22.68
C SER A 181 12.89 4.21 -21.23
N GLU A 182 13.57 5.01 -20.40
CA GLU A 182 13.78 4.75 -18.96
C GLU A 182 14.37 3.36 -18.66
N VAL A 183 15.50 3.03 -19.29
CA VAL A 183 16.19 1.73 -19.15
C VAL A 183 17.42 1.88 -18.27
N ARG A 184 17.60 0.95 -17.34
CA ARG A 184 18.73 0.86 -16.41
C ARG A 184 19.59 -0.35 -16.75
N VAL A 185 20.90 -0.17 -16.62
CA VAL A 185 21.89 -1.22 -16.91
C VAL A 185 22.49 -1.69 -15.59
N MET A 186 22.40 -3.00 -15.32
CA MET A 186 23.09 -3.61 -14.18
C MET A 186 24.59 -3.79 -14.46
N HIS A 187 25.41 -3.96 -13.42
CA HIS A 187 26.86 -4.25 -13.56
C HIS A 187 27.17 -5.50 -14.36
N CYS A 188 26.26 -6.49 -14.32
CA CYS A 188 26.31 -7.68 -15.15
C CYS A 188 25.95 -7.42 -16.63
N LYS A 189 25.77 -6.15 -17.03
CA LYS A 189 25.44 -5.67 -18.39
C LYS A 189 24.07 -6.13 -18.93
N HIS A 190 23.14 -6.46 -18.04
CA HIS A 190 21.73 -6.73 -18.38
C HIS A 190 20.87 -5.46 -18.29
N TYR A 191 19.89 -5.35 -19.19
CA TYR A 191 19.05 -4.16 -19.42
C TYR A 191 17.60 -4.42 -18.98
N PHE A 192 17.01 -3.46 -18.26
CA PHE A 192 15.62 -3.54 -17.79
C PHE A 192 14.99 -2.14 -17.74
N HIS A 193 13.67 -2.03 -17.88
CA HIS A 193 12.98 -0.77 -17.53
C HIS A 193 13.21 -0.44 -16.05
N GLU A 194 13.40 0.85 -15.76
CA GLU A 194 13.56 1.40 -14.41
C GLU A 194 12.44 0.93 -13.47
N ASN A 195 11.19 1.01 -13.92
CA ASN A 195 10.02 0.60 -13.14
C ASN A 195 9.98 -0.92 -12.88
N CYS A 196 10.34 -1.74 -13.88
CA CYS A 196 10.38 -3.19 -13.74
C CYS A 196 11.47 -3.61 -12.74
N LEU A 197 12.65 -3.02 -12.85
CA LEU A 197 13.78 -3.31 -11.96
C LEU A 197 13.52 -2.82 -10.53
N LYS A 198 12.84 -1.68 -10.36
CA LYS A 198 12.42 -1.15 -9.05
C LYS A 198 11.45 -2.08 -8.34
N LYS A 199 10.50 -2.67 -9.08
CA LYS A 199 9.57 -3.69 -8.53
C LYS A 199 10.30 -4.97 -8.16
N TRP A 200 11.31 -5.37 -8.94
CA TRP A 200 12.12 -6.54 -8.64
C TRP A 200 12.97 -6.38 -7.38
N PHE A 201 13.69 -5.26 -7.23
CA PHE A 201 14.50 -4.95 -6.04
C PHE A 201 13.70 -4.72 -4.76
N TYR A 202 12.38 -4.55 -4.86
CA TYR A 202 11.52 -4.60 -3.68
C TYR A 202 11.47 -6.00 -3.07
N ILE A 203 11.68 -7.05 -3.87
CA ILE A 203 11.55 -8.46 -3.47
C ILE A 203 12.92 -9.13 -3.35
N GLN A 204 13.82 -8.91 -4.31
CA GLN A 204 15.11 -9.60 -4.44
C GLN A 204 16.22 -8.65 -4.90
N ASP A 205 17.36 -8.67 -4.23
CA ASP A 205 18.54 -7.86 -4.54
C ASP A 205 19.52 -8.53 -5.52
N LYS A 206 18.98 -9.19 -6.55
CA LYS A 206 19.76 -9.97 -7.53
C LYS A 206 19.30 -9.68 -8.95
N CYS A 207 20.17 -9.88 -9.94
CA CYS A 207 19.79 -9.78 -11.34
C CYS A 207 18.70 -10.81 -11.70
N PRO A 208 17.59 -10.41 -12.36
CA PRO A 208 16.54 -11.34 -12.79
C PRO A 208 17.01 -12.43 -13.78
N LEU A 209 18.08 -12.17 -14.54
CA LEU A 209 18.57 -13.09 -15.58
C LEU A 209 19.67 -14.02 -15.06
N CYS A 210 20.69 -13.48 -14.39
CA CYS A 210 21.87 -14.25 -13.98
C CYS A 210 22.03 -14.44 -12.48
N TYR A 211 21.10 -13.93 -11.66
CA TYR A 211 21.14 -14.02 -10.19
C TYR A 211 22.41 -13.42 -9.53
N ALA A 212 23.24 -12.69 -10.28
CA ALA A 212 24.36 -11.94 -9.74
C ALA A 212 23.86 -10.92 -8.70
N GLN A 213 24.62 -10.76 -7.61
CA GLN A 213 24.28 -9.82 -6.54
C GLN A 213 24.29 -8.38 -7.04
N PHE A 214 23.39 -7.57 -6.50
CA PHE A 214 23.43 -6.13 -6.72
C PHE A 214 24.74 -5.55 -6.17
N GLN A 215 25.44 -4.80 -7.02
CA GLN A 215 26.54 -3.92 -6.62
C GLN A 215 26.11 -2.50 -6.98
N SER A 216 26.60 -1.48 -6.29
CA SER A 216 26.39 -0.08 -6.69
C SER A 216 27.53 0.34 -7.63
N VAL A 217 27.26 1.09 -8.70
CA VAL A 217 28.34 1.64 -9.52
C VAL A 217 28.87 2.84 -8.77
N ALA A 218 30.05 2.72 -8.15
CA ALA A 218 30.79 3.90 -7.72
C ALA A 218 31.32 4.57 -8.99
N PHE A 219 30.89 5.80 -9.24
CA PHE A 219 31.48 6.65 -10.27
C PHE A 219 32.79 7.25 -9.75
#